data_AF-A0A2E4Y204-F1
#
_entry.id   AF-A0A2E4Y204-F1
#
_cell.length_a   1.000
_cell.length_b   1.000
_cell.length_c   1.000
_cell.angle_alpha   90.00
_cell.angle_beta   90.00
_cell.angle_gamma   90.00
#
_symmetry.space_group_name_H-M   'P 1'
#
loop_
_entity.id
_entity.type
_entity.pdbx_description
1 polymer ?
#
loop_
_entity_poly.entity_id
_entity_poly.type
_entity_poly.pdbx_seq_one_letter_code
_entity_poly.pdbx_strand_id
1 'polypeptide(L)'
;MVEETSFFQDKICSKTSGILWLTQGDLKEKPQPFYELNYFFDGLIMNHFQRELPSHKMPNLFFTKNFNKNLLLGHYNLDFPTIDKEIEIFLEIVANLAEKKSQILILKSQDTDEKFIKKITRNPFFDFRAYNLT
;
A
#
# COMPACT_ATOMS: atom_id res chain seq x y z
N MET A 1 -14.74 17.11 16.08
CA MET A 1 -14.65 15.82 15.35
C MET A 1 -14.59 16.16 13.88
N VAL A 2 -13.38 16.39 13.38
CA VAL A 2 -13.13 17.01 12.08
C VAL A 2 -12.04 16.19 11.40
N GLU A 3 -12.30 15.82 10.13
CA GLU A 3 -11.31 15.59 9.04
C GLU A 3 -10.52 14.28 8.87
N GLU A 4 -10.72 13.20 9.64
CA GLU A 4 -9.94 11.97 9.36
C GLU A 4 -10.36 11.18 8.10
N THR A 5 -11.56 11.40 7.55
CA THR A 5 -11.98 10.74 6.28
C THR A 5 -11.42 11.40 5.01
N SER A 6 -10.59 12.45 5.10
CA SER A 6 -10.21 13.29 3.94
C SER A 6 -8.95 12.84 3.20
N PHE A 7 -8.02 12.10 3.84
CA PHE A 7 -6.69 11.95 3.28
C PHE A 7 -6.69 11.18 1.96
N PHE A 8 -7.44 10.07 1.90
CA PHE A 8 -7.48 9.22 0.70
C PHE A 8 -8.47 9.65 -0.37
N GLN A 9 -9.53 10.39 -0.02
CA GLN A 9 -10.58 10.77 -0.97
C GLN A 9 -10.02 11.57 -2.15
N ASP A 10 -9.01 12.41 -1.91
CA ASP A 10 -8.38 13.22 -2.96
C ASP A 10 -7.19 12.53 -3.66
N LYS A 11 -6.70 11.40 -3.12
CA LYS A 11 -5.46 10.74 -3.57
C LYS A 11 -5.71 9.47 -4.35
N ILE A 12 -6.72 8.70 -3.95
CA ILE A 12 -7.16 7.51 -4.67
C ILE A 12 -8.16 7.95 -5.73
N CYS A 13 -7.79 7.76 -7.00
CA CYS A 13 -8.61 8.15 -8.15
C CYS A 13 -8.73 6.98 -9.14
N SER A 14 -9.45 7.21 -10.25
CA SER A 14 -9.64 6.20 -11.30
C SER A 14 -8.35 5.74 -12.00
N LYS A 15 -7.23 6.43 -11.77
CA LYS A 15 -5.90 6.03 -12.26
C LYS A 15 -5.13 5.19 -11.25
N THR A 16 -5.55 5.13 -9.99
CA THR A 16 -4.86 4.39 -8.94
C THR A 16 -5.10 2.90 -9.10
N SER A 17 -4.01 2.15 -9.36
CA SER A 17 -4.05 0.70 -9.51
C SER A 17 -3.31 -0.04 -8.39
N GLY A 18 -2.44 0.67 -7.66
CA GLY A 18 -1.68 0.11 -6.55
C GLY A 18 -1.52 1.07 -5.38
N ILE A 19 -1.48 0.51 -4.17
CA ILE A 19 -1.06 1.18 -2.95
C ILE A 19 0.05 0.33 -2.31
N LEU A 20 1.24 0.92 -2.17
CA LEU A 20 2.36 0.38 -1.41
C LEU A 20 2.33 1.05 -0.04
N TRP A 21 2.06 0.27 1.00
CA TRP A 21 2.05 0.76 2.38
C TRP A 21 3.26 0.20 3.13
N LEU A 22 4.19 1.09 3.45
CA LEU A 22 5.49 0.79 4.06
C LEU A 22 5.46 1.23 5.53
N THR A 23 5.79 0.31 6.44
CA THR A 23 5.84 0.56 7.89
C THR A 23 7.13 0.01 8.49
N GLN A 24 7.49 0.48 9.70
CA GLN A 24 8.57 -0.08 10.53
C GLN A 24 8.02 -0.89 11.72
N GLY A 25 6.90 -1.58 11.51
CA GLY A 25 6.17 -2.25 12.59
C GLY A 25 5.00 -3.09 12.10
N ASP A 26 4.46 -3.89 12.99
CA ASP A 26 3.35 -4.79 12.67
C ASP A 26 2.00 -4.06 12.58
N LEU A 27 1.15 -4.52 11.68
CA LEU A 27 -0.23 -4.02 11.53
C LEU A 27 -1.12 -4.21 12.77
N LYS A 28 -0.70 -5.04 13.74
CA LYS A 28 -1.39 -5.20 15.03
C LYS A 28 -1.52 -3.88 15.78
N GLU A 29 -0.55 -2.98 15.61
CA GLU A 29 -0.55 -1.66 16.21
C GLU A 29 -1.51 -0.69 15.52
N LYS A 30 -2.11 -1.11 14.39
CA LYS A 30 -3.02 -0.33 13.56
C LYS A 30 -2.44 1.07 13.26
N PRO A 31 -1.21 1.16 12.75
CA PRO A 31 -0.58 2.44 12.46
C PRO A 31 -1.42 3.24 11.47
N GLN A 32 -1.29 4.56 11.47
CA GLN A 32 -1.93 5.34 10.41
C GLN A 32 -1.44 4.82 9.03
N PRO A 33 -2.33 4.70 8.03
CA PRO A 33 -3.74 5.06 8.03
C PRO A 33 -4.64 3.80 8.00
N PHE A 34 -4.42 2.87 8.94
CA PHE A 34 -5.07 1.55 9.00
C PHE A 34 -6.59 1.59 8.81
N TYR A 35 -7.30 2.42 9.59
CA TYR A 35 -8.77 2.42 9.58
C TYR A 35 -9.35 2.93 8.26
N GLU A 36 -8.72 3.93 7.64
CA GLU A 36 -9.16 4.46 6.35
C GLU A 36 -8.93 3.46 5.23
N LEU A 37 -7.75 2.83 5.18
CA LEU A 37 -7.50 1.75 4.23
C LEU A 37 -8.43 0.57 4.48
N ASN A 38 -8.70 0.23 5.74
CA ASN A 38 -9.63 -0.83 6.05
C ASN A 38 -11.06 -0.50 5.57
N TYR A 39 -11.49 0.75 5.68
CA TYR A 39 -12.76 1.20 5.12
C TYR A 39 -12.76 1.11 3.58
N PHE A 40 -11.69 1.57 2.92
CA PHE A 40 -11.56 1.54 1.46
C PHE A 40 -11.50 0.10 0.90
N PHE A 41 -11.04 -0.84 1.70
CA PHE A 41 -10.95 -2.27 1.36
C PHE A 41 -12.05 -3.09 2.04
N ASP A 42 -13.22 -2.51 2.32
CA ASP A 42 -14.42 -3.21 2.80
C ASP A 42 -14.19 -4.12 4.02
N GLY A 43 -13.32 -3.71 4.94
CA GLY A 43 -12.99 -4.46 6.15
C GLY A 43 -12.02 -5.63 5.95
N LEU A 44 -11.50 -5.86 4.74
CA LEU A 44 -10.63 -6.99 4.42
C LEU A 44 -9.35 -7.03 5.26
N ILE A 45 -8.77 -5.85 5.53
CA ILE A 45 -7.53 -5.73 6.32
C ILE A 45 -7.79 -6.24 7.73
N MET A 46 -8.79 -5.70 8.42
CA MET A 46 -9.16 -6.12 9.78
C MET A 46 -9.54 -7.61 9.83
N ASN A 47 -10.31 -8.09 8.87
CA ASN A 47 -10.73 -9.49 8.79
C ASN A 47 -9.55 -10.45 8.67
N HIS A 48 -8.53 -10.09 7.91
CA HIS A 48 -7.31 -10.89 7.77
C HIS A 48 -6.58 -11.01 9.12
N PHE A 49 -6.34 -9.90 9.82
CA PHE A 49 -5.63 -9.93 11.11
C PHE A 49 -6.41 -10.53 12.27
N GLN A 50 -7.75 -10.57 12.20
CA GLN A 50 -8.56 -11.26 13.20
C GLN A 50 -8.54 -12.78 13.03
N ARG A 51 -8.28 -13.28 11.81
CA ARG A 51 -8.32 -14.71 11.47
C ARG A 51 -6.94 -15.37 11.50
N GLU A 52 -5.88 -14.63 11.20
CA GLU A 52 -4.54 -15.18 11.14
C GLU A 52 -3.81 -15.07 12.49
N LEU A 53 -3.31 -16.21 12.99
CA LEU A 53 -2.28 -16.24 14.03
C LEU A 53 -0.98 -15.63 13.46
N PRO A 54 -0.14 -14.99 14.27
CA PRO A 54 0.96 -14.15 13.81
C PRO A 54 2.08 -14.95 13.13
N SER A 55 1.92 -15.22 11.84
CA SER A 55 3.01 -15.63 10.96
C SER A 55 3.57 -14.37 10.31
N HIS A 56 4.47 -13.70 11.03
CA HIS A 56 5.11 -12.41 10.68
C HIS A 56 6.07 -12.47 9.47
N LYS A 57 5.79 -13.26 8.43
CA LYS A 57 6.82 -13.59 7.41
C LYS A 57 6.40 -13.40 5.95
N MET A 58 5.20 -12.93 5.65
CA MET A 58 4.78 -12.72 4.26
C MET A 58 4.18 -11.33 4.03
N PRO A 59 4.32 -10.76 2.82
CA PRO A 59 3.60 -9.57 2.42
C PRO A 59 2.09 -9.76 2.57
N ASN A 60 1.42 -8.74 3.08
CA ASN A 60 -0.04 -8.74 3.12
C ASN A 60 -0.57 -8.06 1.87
N LEU A 61 -1.12 -8.87 0.94
CA LEU A 61 -1.71 -8.39 -0.30
C LEU A 61 -3.24 -8.41 -0.19
N PHE A 62 -3.85 -7.25 -0.44
CA PHE A 62 -5.30 -7.07 -0.40
C PHE A 62 -5.80 -6.58 -1.76
N PHE A 63 -6.83 -7.23 -2.28
CA PHE A 63 -7.43 -6.89 -3.56
C PHE A 63 -8.83 -6.33 -3.37
N THR A 64 -9.13 -5.22 -4.03
CA THR A 64 -10.48 -4.65 -4.13
C THR A 64 -10.72 -4.08 -5.53
N LYS A 65 -11.91 -3.52 -5.75
CA LYS A 65 -12.24 -2.75 -6.95
C LYS A 65 -12.43 -1.28 -6.61
N ASN A 66 -11.88 -0.42 -7.45
CA ASN A 66 -12.06 1.03 -7.38
C ASN A 66 -12.39 1.56 -8.79
N PHE A 67 -13.50 2.30 -8.94
CA PHE A 67 -14.00 2.73 -10.26
C PHE A 67 -14.09 1.59 -11.30
N ASN A 68 -14.56 0.41 -10.89
CA ASN A 68 -14.61 -0.83 -11.70
C ASN A 68 -13.26 -1.34 -12.21
N LYS A 69 -12.14 -0.81 -11.71
CA LYS A 69 -10.79 -1.31 -11.97
C LYS A 69 -10.23 -2.03 -10.74
N ASN A 70 -9.29 -2.94 -10.95
CA ASN A 70 -8.61 -3.61 -9.85
C ASN A 70 -7.72 -2.63 -9.11
N LEU A 71 -7.79 -2.66 -7.77
CA LEU A 71 -6.88 -1.96 -6.88
C LEU A 71 -6.22 -2.97 -5.96
N LEU A 72 -4.89 -2.96 -5.94
CA LEU A 72 -4.08 -3.80 -5.07
C LEU A 72 -3.43 -2.96 -3.97
N LEU A 73 -3.56 -3.39 -2.72
CA LEU A 73 -2.80 -2.86 -1.59
C LEU A 73 -1.79 -3.92 -1.15
N GLY A 74 -0.53 -3.53 -1.09
CA GLY A 74 0.53 -4.32 -0.50
C GLY A 74 1.04 -3.62 0.74
N HIS A 75 0.90 -4.28 1.89
CA HIS A 75 1.53 -3.82 3.13
C HIS A 75 2.83 -4.56 3.39
N TYR A 76 3.86 -3.77 3.70
CA TYR A 76 5.21 -4.24 3.87
C TYR A 76 5.87 -3.63 5.11
N ASN A 77 6.40 -4.50 5.96
CA ASN A 77 7.33 -4.09 7.01
C ASN A 77 8.73 -3.96 6.40
N LEU A 78 9.34 -2.77 6.53
CA LEU A 78 10.66 -2.44 6.03
C LEU A 78 11.79 -3.22 6.72
N ASP A 79 11.55 -3.75 7.91
CA ASP A 79 12.51 -4.60 8.63
C ASP A 79 12.66 -5.99 8.00
N PHE A 80 11.84 -6.32 7.00
CA PHE A 80 11.84 -7.63 6.36
C PHE A 80 13.02 -7.78 5.37
N PRO A 81 13.90 -8.80 5.52
CA PRO A 81 15.14 -8.91 4.74
C PRO A 81 14.99 -8.98 3.22
N THR A 82 13.85 -9.45 2.71
CA THR A 82 13.60 -9.63 1.27
C THR A 82 12.66 -8.59 0.68
N ILE A 83 12.48 -7.46 1.38
CA ILE A 83 11.51 -6.42 1.01
C ILE A 83 11.64 -5.94 -0.45
N ASP A 84 12.87 -5.75 -0.93
CA ASP A 84 13.14 -5.32 -2.30
C ASP A 84 12.47 -6.24 -3.33
N LYS A 85 12.63 -7.56 -3.16
CA LYS A 85 12.08 -8.57 -4.06
C LYS A 85 10.56 -8.62 -3.97
N GLU A 86 10.01 -8.48 -2.77
CA GLU A 86 8.55 -8.53 -2.59
C GLU A 86 7.85 -7.30 -3.19
N ILE A 87 8.50 -6.14 -3.17
CA ILE A 87 8.00 -4.93 -3.86
C ILE A 87 8.11 -5.10 -5.38
N GLU A 88 9.19 -5.68 -5.90
CA GLU A 88 9.29 -5.99 -7.34
C GLU A 88 8.15 -6.92 -7.78
N ILE A 89 7.88 -7.99 -7.04
CA ILE A 89 6.75 -8.91 -7.29
C ILE A 89 5.42 -8.14 -7.27
N PHE A 90 5.22 -7.25 -6.30
CA PHE A 90 4.01 -6.42 -6.27
C PHE A 90 3.87 -5.56 -7.53
N LEU A 91 4.95 -4.89 -7.95
CA LEU A 91 4.93 -4.05 -9.15
C LEU A 91 4.62 -4.88 -10.39
N GLU A 92 5.12 -6.12 -10.48
CA GLU A 92 4.78 -7.05 -11.56
C GLU A 92 3.30 -7.45 -11.53
N ILE A 93 2.74 -7.76 -10.36
CA ILE A 93 1.31 -8.10 -10.21
C ILE A 93 0.44 -6.91 -10.63
N VAL A 94 0.74 -5.70 -10.15
CA VAL A 94 0.01 -4.49 -10.55
C VAL A 94 0.14 -4.26 -12.07
N ALA A 95 1.32 -4.47 -12.65
CA ALA A 95 1.55 -4.25 -14.08
C ALA A 95 0.71 -5.20 -14.96
N ASN A 96 0.45 -6.42 -14.49
CA ASN A 96 -0.41 -7.39 -15.18
C ASN A 96 -1.91 -7.05 -15.07
N LEU A 97 -2.30 -6.29 -14.05
CA LEU A 97 -3.70 -5.95 -13.78
C LEU A 97 -4.09 -4.53 -14.22
N ALA A 98 -3.10 -3.68 -14.50
CA ALA A 98 -3.28 -2.26 -14.73
C ALA A 98 -2.85 -1.80 -16.13
N GLU A 99 -3.34 -0.62 -16.52
CA GLU A 99 -2.89 0.05 -17.74
C GLU A 99 -1.52 0.71 -17.52
N LYS A 100 -0.75 0.93 -18.60
CA LYS A 100 0.50 1.71 -18.54
C LYS A 100 0.24 3.11 -17.99
N LYS A 101 1.19 3.62 -17.20
CA LYS A 101 1.11 4.92 -16.50
C LYS A 101 -0.06 5.01 -15.51
N SER A 102 -0.52 3.88 -15.01
CA SER A 102 -1.37 3.82 -13.83
C SER A 102 -0.61 4.35 -12.61
N GLN A 103 -1.35 4.90 -11.66
CA GLN A 103 -0.80 5.52 -10.47
C GLN A 103 -0.57 4.46 -9.38
N ILE A 104 0.60 4.50 -8.76
CA ILE A 104 0.91 3.79 -7.51
C ILE A 104 1.09 4.82 -6.39
N LEU A 105 0.27 4.68 -5.36
CA LEU A 105 0.43 5.45 -4.13
C LEU A 105 1.46 4.75 -3.24
N ILE A 106 2.44 5.49 -2.72
CA ILE A 106 3.36 5.00 -1.70
C ILE A 106 3.04 5.72 -0.40
N LEU A 107 2.66 4.97 0.63
CA LEU A 107 2.39 5.46 1.97
C LEU A 107 3.54 5.01 2.85
N LYS A 108 4.24 5.96 3.48
CA LYS A 108 5.46 5.67 4.22
C LYS A 108 5.54 6.51 5.49
N SER A 109 6.24 6.03 6.50
CA SER A 109 6.62 6.86 7.64
C SER A 109 7.62 7.95 7.21
N GLN A 110 7.63 9.09 7.90
CA GLN A 110 8.48 10.24 7.55
C GLN A 110 9.98 9.90 7.51
N ASP A 111 10.40 8.92 8.31
CA ASP A 111 11.77 8.44 8.48
C ASP A 111 12.18 7.33 7.49
N THR A 112 11.29 6.93 6.59
CA THR A 112 11.61 5.93 5.55
C THR A 112 12.73 6.43 4.63
N ASP A 113 13.75 5.58 4.38
CA ASP A 113 14.91 5.94 3.55
C ASP A 113 14.52 6.41 2.14
N GLU A 114 14.82 7.68 1.84
CA GLU A 114 14.56 8.29 0.54
C GLU A 114 15.32 7.61 -0.61
N LYS A 115 16.46 6.96 -0.37
CA LYS A 115 17.16 6.17 -1.40
C LYS A 115 16.35 4.95 -1.79
N PHE A 116 15.71 4.30 -0.83
CA PHE A 116 14.83 3.16 -1.05
C PHE A 116 13.60 3.57 -1.87
N ILE A 117 12.95 4.69 -1.50
CA ILE A 117 11.83 5.23 -2.29
C ILE A 117 12.25 5.54 -3.72
N LYS A 118 13.39 6.22 -3.91
CA LYS A 118 13.93 6.51 -5.26
C LYS A 118 14.23 5.26 -6.06
N LYS A 119 14.57 4.14 -5.42
CA LYS A 119 14.78 2.85 -6.11
C LYS A 119 13.46 2.33 -6.68
N ILE A 120 12.40 2.31 -5.86
CA ILE A 120 11.06 1.86 -6.25
C ILE A 120 10.49 2.73 -7.38
N THR A 121 10.59 4.05 -7.25
CA THR A 121 9.97 4.99 -8.19
C THR A 121 10.69 5.13 -9.53
N ARG A 122 11.77 4.35 -9.78
CA ARG A 122 12.46 4.32 -11.08
C ARG A 122 11.71 3.54 -12.15
N ASN A 123 10.72 2.72 -11.77
CA ASN A 123 9.97 1.93 -12.74
C ASN A 123 9.12 2.85 -13.65
N PRO A 124 9.41 2.94 -14.96
CA PRO A 124 8.71 3.89 -15.85
C PRO A 124 7.30 3.45 -16.23
N PHE A 125 6.87 2.23 -15.82
CA PHE A 125 5.54 1.73 -16.11
C PHE A 125 4.45 2.47 -15.31
N PHE A 126 4.79 3.02 -14.14
CA PHE A 126 3.83 3.62 -13.21
C PHE A 126 4.10 5.12 -12.97
N ASP A 127 3.05 5.84 -12.58
CA ASP A 127 3.15 7.19 -12.00
C ASP A 127 3.14 7.06 -10.47
N PHE A 128 4.27 7.31 -9.81
CA PHE A 128 4.37 7.15 -8.37
C PHE A 128 4.08 8.44 -7.62
N ARG A 129 3.28 8.34 -6.55
CA ARG A 129 3.06 9.44 -5.60
C ARG A 129 3.31 8.97 -4.18
N ALA A 130 4.35 9.50 -3.56
CA ALA A 130 4.72 9.17 -2.19
C ALA A 130 4.15 10.18 -1.20
N TYR A 131 3.62 9.68 -0.08
CA TYR A 131 3.06 10.47 1.00
C TYR A 131 3.60 9.99 2.33
N ASN A 132 4.01 10.95 3.16
CA ASN A 132 4.36 10.68 4.54
C ASN A 132 3.08 10.56 5.37
N LEU A 133 3.01 9.52 6.17
CA LEU A 133 2.01 9.33 7.20
C LEU A 133 2.52 10.03 8.49
N THR A 134 1.62 10.73 9.16
CA THR A 134 1.89 11.49 10.39
C THR A 134 1.99 10.60 11.62
#